data_AF-A0A7S2YB62-F1
#
_entry.id   AF-A0A7S2YB62-F1
#
_cell.length_a   1.000
_cell.length_b   1.000
_cell.length_c   1.000
_cell.angle_alpha   90.00
_cell.angle_beta   90.00
_cell.angle_gamma   90.00
#
_symmetry.space_group_name_H-M   'P 1'
#
loop_
_entity.id
_entity.type
_entity.pdbx_description
1 polymer ?
#
loop_
_entity_poly.entity_id
_entity_poly.type
_entity_poly.pdbx_seq_one_letter_code
_entity_poly.pdbx_strand_id
1 'polypeptide(L)'
;GTAAKEQQESATATKDRQDQEPSHHAEEPSPATAPLHQDTSPKDTPETSSTSSNMNINRYRDTLLVIRAMQDREVTVYATRDYLTQPHQQNESSGSGNMHYSNSNYYNHSTPRASDFDWSVECRSKMVAWCYRLIDFCDLSHETVAIAMNILDRFMMTSVNTAQQAQDNQGTYQLAALACLYMAVKVHEPLSLTPTILSDLSQGTYSIMDIEEMELQILMAVQWRVNPPTALYYVRQCLELLTLSSGHEEEEQ
;
A
#
# COMPACT_ATOMS: atom_id res chain seq x y z
N GLY A 1 -53.01 -3.82 24.39
CA GLY A 1 -53.25 -5.06 23.63
C GLY A 1 -52.30 -5.08 22.47
N THR A 2 -51.42 -6.08 22.46
CA THR A 2 -50.77 -6.61 21.25
C THR A 2 -49.82 -5.69 20.48
N ALA A 3 -48.71 -5.30 21.12
CA ALA A 3 -47.42 -4.98 20.46
C ALA A 3 -46.25 -4.80 21.46
N ALA A 4 -46.35 -5.40 22.65
CA ALA A 4 -45.34 -5.29 23.72
C ALA A 4 -45.07 -6.66 24.36
N LYS A 5 -45.13 -7.74 23.56
CA LYS A 5 -45.00 -9.11 24.04
C LYS A 5 -44.09 -9.99 23.17
N GLU A 6 -43.14 -9.37 22.47
CA GLU A 6 -42.24 -10.03 21.52
C GLU A 6 -40.78 -9.59 21.66
N GLN A 7 -40.40 -9.17 22.87
CA GLN A 7 -38.99 -8.90 23.24
C GLN A 7 -38.58 -9.58 24.56
N GLN A 8 -39.30 -10.62 24.96
CA GLN A 8 -39.02 -11.33 26.21
C GLN A 8 -39.10 -12.85 26.03
N GLU A 9 -38.48 -13.35 24.96
CA GLU A 9 -38.29 -14.79 24.70
C GLU A 9 -37.05 -15.00 23.80
N SER A 10 -35.87 -14.57 24.29
CA SER A 10 -34.57 -14.93 23.69
C SER A 10 -33.42 -14.83 24.71
N ALA A 11 -33.75 -14.91 26.01
CA ALA A 11 -32.79 -14.80 27.10
C ALA A 11 -33.01 -15.91 28.13
N THR A 12 -33.06 -17.16 27.69
CA THR A 12 -33.03 -18.36 28.57
C THR A 12 -32.82 -19.61 27.72
N ALA A 13 -31.63 -19.81 27.14
CA ALA A 13 -31.29 -21.09 26.50
C ALA A 13 -29.78 -21.29 26.25
N THR A 14 -28.87 -20.93 27.17
CA THR A 14 -27.51 -21.52 27.17
C THR A 14 -26.84 -21.38 28.54
N LYS A 15 -27.43 -22.03 29.55
CA LYS A 15 -26.76 -22.34 30.82
C LYS A 15 -27.06 -23.80 31.10
N ASP A 16 -26.25 -24.68 30.52
CA ASP A 16 -26.00 -26.06 30.94
C ASP A 16 -25.15 -26.75 29.87
N ARG A 17 -23.83 -26.70 30.08
CA ARG A 17 -22.84 -27.62 29.49
C ARG A 17 -21.54 -27.48 30.26
N GLN A 18 -21.58 -27.96 31.49
CA GLN A 18 -20.41 -28.51 32.17
C GLN A 18 -20.48 -30.03 32.07
N ASP A 19 -19.30 -30.65 32.09
CA ASP A 19 -19.01 -32.07 32.27
C ASP A 19 -19.02 -32.95 31.01
N GLN A 20 -17.84 -33.05 30.37
CA GLN A 20 -17.18 -34.33 30.04
C GLN A 20 -15.85 -34.06 29.30
N GLU A 21 -14.74 -34.02 30.06
CA GLU A 21 -13.39 -34.22 29.52
C GLU A 21 -13.01 -35.71 29.65
N PRO A 22 -12.48 -36.36 28.59
CA PRO A 22 -11.98 -37.72 28.69
C PRO A 22 -10.52 -37.74 29.17
N SER A 23 -10.27 -38.52 30.22
CA SER A 23 -8.97 -38.82 30.80
C SER A 23 -8.03 -39.50 29.79
N HIS A 24 -6.94 -38.83 29.44
CA HIS A 24 -5.76 -39.48 28.88
C HIS A 24 -4.66 -39.49 29.93
N HIS A 25 -4.39 -40.69 30.47
CA HIS A 25 -3.19 -40.99 31.23
C HIS A 25 -1.96 -40.70 30.37
N ALA A 26 -1.18 -39.69 30.75
CA ALA A 26 0.20 -39.52 30.33
C ALA A 26 1.09 -39.77 31.56
N GLU A 27 1.84 -40.88 31.53
CA GLU A 27 2.90 -41.20 32.47
C GLU A 27 3.99 -40.12 32.42
N GLU A 28 4.35 -39.57 33.59
CA GLU A 28 5.68 -38.98 33.81
C GLU A 28 6.74 -40.08 33.88
N PRO A 29 7.96 -39.83 33.38
CA PRO A 29 9.14 -40.43 33.96
C PRO A 29 10.06 -39.38 34.59
N SER A 30 10.37 -39.59 35.87
CA SER A 30 11.43 -38.93 36.63
C SER A 30 12.78 -39.67 36.43
N PRO A 31 13.93 -39.15 36.92
CA PRO A 31 15.16 -38.97 36.15
C PRO A 31 16.16 -40.12 36.31
N ALA A 32 16.93 -40.42 35.24
CA ALA A 32 18.03 -41.36 35.30
C ALA A 32 19.32 -40.79 34.66
N THR A 33 20.25 -40.44 35.55
CA THR A 33 21.70 -40.70 35.51
C THR A 33 22.49 -40.44 34.21
N ALA A 34 23.32 -39.40 34.27
CA ALA A 34 24.39 -39.09 33.32
C ALA A 34 25.49 -40.17 33.22
N PRO A 35 26.19 -40.25 32.07
CA PRO A 35 27.59 -40.63 32.04
C PRO A 35 28.49 -39.44 31.68
N LEU A 36 29.56 -39.34 32.46
CA LEU A 36 30.75 -38.49 32.29
C LEU A 36 31.62 -38.97 31.12
N HIS A 37 32.45 -38.07 30.57
CA HIS A 37 33.51 -38.23 29.54
C HIS A 37 33.04 -37.97 28.09
N GLN A 38 33.68 -37.12 27.28
CA GLN A 38 35.04 -36.58 27.29
C GLN A 38 35.08 -35.23 26.53
N ASP A 39 35.88 -34.29 27.05
CA ASP A 39 36.37 -33.12 26.34
C ASP A 39 36.97 -33.53 24.99
N THR A 40 36.39 -33.05 23.90
CA THR A 40 37.13 -32.84 22.66
C THR A 40 36.95 -31.37 22.29
N SER A 41 38.04 -30.62 22.38
CA SER A 41 38.14 -29.25 21.88
C SER A 41 37.54 -29.15 20.47
N PRO A 42 36.76 -28.11 20.15
CA PRO A 42 36.46 -27.80 18.76
C PRO A 42 37.79 -27.45 18.09
N LYS A 43 38.18 -28.23 17.09
CA LYS A 43 39.11 -27.75 16.07
C LYS A 43 38.41 -26.60 15.37
N ASP A 44 38.97 -25.40 15.44
CA ASP A 44 38.57 -24.27 14.61
C ASP A 44 38.66 -24.68 13.13
N THR A 45 37.51 -25.03 12.55
CA THR A 45 37.32 -25.17 11.10
C THR A 45 36.97 -23.79 10.51
N PRO A 46 37.40 -23.48 9.28
CA PRO A 46 37.08 -22.22 8.60
C PRO A 46 35.63 -22.23 8.05
N GLU A 47 34.65 -22.56 8.89
CA GLU A 47 33.22 -22.64 8.51
C GLU A 47 32.55 -21.27 8.48
N THR A 48 33.14 -20.25 9.11
CA THR A 48 32.57 -18.91 9.25
C THR A 48 32.63 -18.09 7.94
N SER A 49 33.73 -18.12 7.19
CA SER A 49 33.87 -17.38 5.92
C SER A 49 32.99 -17.94 4.81
N SER A 50 32.91 -19.28 4.72
CA SER A 50 32.07 -19.99 3.73
C SER A 50 30.59 -19.70 3.95
N THR A 51 30.16 -19.57 5.21
CA THR A 51 28.76 -19.28 5.56
C THR A 51 28.41 -17.82 5.27
N SER A 52 29.30 -16.88 5.60
CA SER A 52 29.14 -15.44 5.32
C SER A 52 29.08 -15.13 3.82
N SER A 53 29.98 -15.72 3.02
CA SER A 53 29.99 -15.57 1.57
C SER A 53 28.72 -16.13 0.90
N ASN A 54 28.26 -17.32 1.33
CA ASN A 54 26.99 -17.88 0.87
C ASN A 54 25.77 -17.03 1.26
N MET A 55 25.77 -16.41 2.45
CA MET A 55 24.72 -15.48 2.86
C MET A 55 24.68 -14.22 1.99
N ASN A 56 25.84 -13.63 1.66
CA ASN A 56 25.93 -12.46 0.79
C ASN A 56 25.46 -12.77 -0.65
N ILE A 57 25.80 -13.95 -1.17
CA ILE A 57 25.36 -14.42 -2.49
C ILE A 57 23.83 -14.59 -2.55
N ASN A 58 23.24 -15.20 -1.51
CA ASN A 58 21.78 -15.38 -1.46
C ASN A 58 21.07 -14.04 -1.35
N ARG A 59 21.54 -13.16 -0.46
CA ARG A 59 20.99 -11.81 -0.30
C ARG A 59 21.07 -11.00 -1.60
N TYR A 60 22.19 -11.08 -2.33
CA TYR A 60 22.35 -10.43 -3.63
C TYR A 60 21.31 -10.92 -4.65
N ARG A 61 21.08 -12.24 -4.72
CA ARG A 61 20.05 -12.82 -5.59
C ARG A 61 18.64 -12.37 -5.20
N ASP A 62 18.34 -12.35 -3.91
CA ASP A 62 17.03 -11.94 -3.40
C ASP A 62 16.77 -10.46 -3.71
N THR A 63 17.74 -9.57 -3.48
CA THR A 63 17.62 -8.15 -3.83
C THR A 63 17.39 -7.95 -5.34
N LEU A 64 18.06 -8.74 -6.21
CA LEU A 64 17.80 -8.71 -7.66
C LEU A 64 16.39 -9.16 -8.02
N LEU A 65 15.88 -10.21 -7.36
CA LEU A 65 14.50 -10.69 -7.57
C LEU A 65 13.49 -9.63 -7.12
N VAL A 66 13.71 -8.95 -6.00
CA VAL A 66 12.88 -7.85 -5.52
C VAL A 66 12.85 -6.73 -6.56
N ILE A 67 14.01 -6.26 -7.04
CA ILE A 67 14.09 -5.21 -8.06
C ILE A 67 13.32 -5.58 -9.33
N ARG A 68 13.49 -6.81 -9.82
CA ARG A 68 12.74 -7.28 -11.00
C ARG A 68 11.23 -7.32 -10.74
N ALA A 69 10.81 -7.81 -9.58
CA ALA A 69 9.40 -7.86 -9.21
C ALA A 69 8.80 -6.44 -9.08
N MET A 70 9.56 -5.48 -8.56
CA MET A 70 9.14 -4.08 -8.51
C MET A 70 8.90 -3.51 -9.91
N GLN A 71 9.85 -3.70 -10.83
CA GLN A 71 9.75 -3.22 -12.21
C GLN A 71 8.54 -3.84 -12.93
N ASP A 72 8.34 -5.15 -12.78
CA ASP A 72 7.19 -5.84 -13.37
C ASP A 72 5.87 -5.29 -12.84
N ARG A 73 5.76 -5.09 -11.51
CA ARG A 73 4.56 -4.54 -10.88
C ARG A 73 4.28 -3.09 -11.29
N GLU A 74 5.32 -2.27 -11.44
CA GLU A 74 5.20 -0.88 -11.87
C GLU A 74 4.60 -0.79 -13.28
N VAL A 75 5.02 -1.67 -14.19
CA VAL A 75 4.54 -1.69 -15.58
C VAL A 75 3.17 -2.34 -15.74
N THR A 76 2.84 -3.35 -14.93
CA THR A 76 1.64 -4.17 -15.14
C THR A 76 0.47 -3.82 -14.24
N VAL A 77 0.72 -3.59 -12.95
CA VAL A 77 -0.30 -3.51 -11.89
C VAL A 77 -0.50 -2.06 -11.42
N TYR A 78 0.58 -1.31 -11.32
CA TYR A 78 0.62 0.04 -10.75
C TYR A 78 0.87 1.14 -11.77
N ALA A 79 0.86 0.80 -13.06
CA ALA A 79 1.06 1.74 -14.14
C ALA A 79 0.00 2.84 -14.11
N THR A 80 0.48 4.07 -14.20
CA THR A 80 -0.34 5.28 -14.22
C THR A 80 -0.24 5.93 -15.60
N ARG A 81 -1.38 6.29 -16.16
CA ARG A 81 -1.48 7.06 -17.41
C ARG A 81 -1.68 8.52 -17.03
N ASP A 82 -1.23 9.41 -17.91
CA ASP A 82 -1.46 10.84 -17.75
C ASP A 82 -2.98 11.12 -17.89
N TYR A 83 -3.68 11.22 -16.77
CA TYR A 83 -5.09 11.60 -16.70
C TYR A 83 -5.27 13.11 -16.56
N LEU A 84 -4.18 13.85 -16.30
CA LEU A 84 -4.20 15.28 -16.09
C LEU A 84 -4.30 16.00 -17.44
N THR A 85 -3.54 15.54 -18.44
CA THR A 85 -3.53 16.17 -19.76
C THR A 85 -4.63 15.66 -20.70
N GLN A 86 -5.56 14.82 -20.25
CA GLN A 86 -6.62 14.30 -21.11
C GLN A 86 -7.72 15.35 -21.29
N PRO A 87 -8.07 15.73 -22.54
CA PRO A 87 -9.17 16.66 -22.75
C PRO A 87 -10.45 16.03 -22.20
N HIS A 88 -11.13 16.72 -21.29
CA HIS A 88 -12.45 16.31 -20.79
C HIS A 88 -13.38 16.14 -21.99
N GLN A 89 -13.71 14.88 -22.32
CA GLN A 89 -14.70 14.59 -23.34
C GLN A 89 -16.07 14.95 -22.76
N GLN A 90 -16.49 16.19 -22.98
CA GLN A 90 -17.90 16.53 -22.87
C GLN A 90 -18.65 15.66 -23.88
N ASN A 91 -19.60 14.87 -23.37
CA ASN A 91 -20.44 13.95 -24.13
C ASN A 91 -21.05 14.62 -25.37
N GLU A 92 -20.46 14.40 -26.55
CA GLU A 92 -21.18 14.52 -27.82
C GLU A 92 -21.74 13.14 -28.19
N SER A 93 -23.06 13.04 -28.09
CA SER A 93 -23.83 11.87 -28.51
C SER A 93 -23.65 11.59 -30.00
N SER A 94 -23.37 10.32 -30.30
CA SER A 94 -23.71 9.60 -31.56
C SER A 94 -22.87 9.89 -32.81
N GLY A 95 -21.90 9.00 -33.08
CA GLY A 95 -21.29 8.85 -34.40
C GLY A 95 -20.45 7.58 -34.50
N SER A 96 -21.00 6.54 -35.13
CA SER A 96 -20.30 5.31 -35.50
C SER A 96 -19.10 5.60 -36.40
N GLY A 97 -17.89 5.10 -36.07
CA GLY A 97 -16.74 5.22 -36.96
C GLY A 97 -15.42 4.65 -36.43
N ASN A 98 -15.10 3.43 -36.87
CA ASN A 98 -13.78 2.81 -37.04
C ASN A 98 -12.69 2.93 -35.95
N MET A 99 -12.41 1.78 -35.33
CA MET A 99 -11.24 1.50 -34.49
C MET A 99 -9.98 1.36 -35.38
N HIS A 100 -9.11 2.37 -35.37
CA HIS A 100 -7.74 2.24 -35.89
C HIS A 100 -6.75 2.38 -34.73
N TYR A 101 -6.13 1.28 -34.33
CA TYR A 101 -5.01 1.30 -33.39
C TYR A 101 -3.78 1.88 -34.11
N SER A 102 -3.37 3.08 -33.72
CA SER A 102 -2.05 3.62 -34.07
C SER A 102 -1.29 4.00 -32.81
N ASN A 103 -0.14 3.37 -32.67
CA ASN A 103 0.85 3.54 -31.63
C ASN A 103 1.67 4.82 -31.87
N SER A 104 1.99 5.53 -30.79
CA SER A 104 3.06 6.55 -30.65
C SER A 104 3.04 7.79 -31.58
N ASN A 105 2.83 8.97 -30.98
CA ASN A 105 3.75 10.11 -31.11
C ASN A 105 3.47 11.12 -29.99
N TYR A 106 4.27 11.03 -28.92
CA TYR A 106 4.53 12.17 -28.04
C TYR A 106 5.20 13.27 -28.89
N TYR A 107 4.85 14.53 -28.64
CA TYR A 107 5.25 15.74 -29.39
C TYR A 107 4.42 16.08 -30.63
N ASN A 108 3.16 16.48 -30.41
CA ASN A 108 2.57 17.54 -31.23
C ASN A 108 2.34 18.76 -30.34
N HIS A 109 3.23 19.74 -30.47
CA HIS A 109 3.02 21.09 -29.94
C HIS A 109 1.91 21.77 -30.75
N SER A 110 0.66 21.57 -30.34
CA SER A 110 -0.42 22.50 -30.62
C SER A 110 -0.39 23.56 -29.52
N THR A 111 -0.19 24.81 -29.93
CA THR A 111 -0.15 26.01 -29.08
C THR A 111 -1.28 26.01 -28.04
N PRO A 112 -0.99 26.19 -26.74
CA PRO A 112 -2.03 26.29 -25.73
C PRO A 112 -2.80 27.58 -25.95
N ARG A 113 -4.10 27.45 -26.17
CA ARG A 113 -5.03 28.57 -26.11
C ARG A 113 -5.03 29.03 -24.65
N ALA A 114 -4.82 30.32 -24.42
CA ALA A 114 -4.57 30.92 -23.11
C ALA A 114 -5.78 30.95 -22.14
N SER A 115 -6.61 29.90 -22.14
CA SER A 115 -7.78 29.76 -21.26
C SER A 115 -8.04 28.33 -20.75
N ASP A 116 -7.17 27.37 -21.03
CA ASP A 116 -7.30 25.99 -20.53
C ASP A 116 -6.56 25.90 -19.18
N PHE A 117 -7.14 26.54 -18.16
CA PHE A 117 -6.70 26.36 -16.79
C PHE A 117 -7.01 24.93 -16.36
N ASP A 118 -5.97 24.09 -16.34
CA ASP A 118 -6.09 22.70 -15.91
C ASP A 118 -6.13 22.63 -14.37
N TRP A 119 -7.34 22.83 -13.86
CA TRP A 119 -7.65 22.74 -12.43
C TRP A 119 -7.17 21.41 -11.82
N SER A 120 -7.13 20.31 -12.58
CA SER A 120 -6.76 18.99 -12.08
C SER A 120 -5.28 18.93 -11.68
N VAL A 121 -4.39 19.55 -12.47
CA VAL A 121 -2.95 19.67 -12.17
C VAL A 121 -2.72 20.51 -10.92
N GLU A 122 -3.42 21.64 -10.81
CA GLU A 122 -3.29 22.50 -9.64
C GLU A 122 -3.84 21.84 -8.37
N CYS A 123 -4.99 21.15 -8.48
CA CYS A 123 -5.58 20.41 -7.38
C CYS A 123 -4.63 19.30 -6.90
N ARG A 124 -4.08 18.51 -7.83
CA ARG A 124 -3.08 17.49 -7.53
C ARG A 124 -1.87 18.09 -6.81
N SER A 125 -1.29 19.16 -7.35
CA SER A 125 -0.12 19.82 -6.76
C SER A 125 -0.37 20.31 -5.33
N LYS A 126 -1.53 20.95 -5.09
CA LYS A 126 -1.94 21.40 -3.75
C LYS A 126 -2.12 20.25 -2.78
N MET A 127 -2.75 19.15 -3.22
CA MET A 127 -2.95 17.97 -2.38
C MET A 127 -1.63 17.28 -2.06
N VAL A 128 -0.71 17.13 -3.02
CA VAL A 128 0.64 16.60 -2.75
C VAL A 128 1.34 17.44 -1.67
N ALA A 129 1.35 18.76 -1.83
CA ALA A 129 1.99 19.65 -0.86
C ALA A 129 1.32 19.59 0.52
N TRP A 130 0.00 19.44 0.57
CA TRP A 130 -0.74 19.25 1.82
C TRP A 130 -0.40 17.91 2.49
N CYS A 131 -0.34 16.81 1.72
CA CYS A 131 0.03 15.49 2.22
C CYS A 131 1.43 15.51 2.85
N TYR A 132 2.42 16.13 2.19
CA TYR A 132 3.77 16.24 2.76
C TYR A 132 3.79 17.02 4.07
N ARG A 133 3.08 18.15 4.16
CA ARG A 133 3.01 18.90 5.43
C ARG A 133 2.40 18.08 6.56
N LEU A 134 1.40 17.25 6.27
CA LEU A 134 0.77 16.38 7.27
C LEU A 134 1.73 15.26 7.69
N ILE A 135 2.37 14.60 6.74
CA ILE A 135 3.36 13.54 7.01
C ILE A 135 4.55 14.10 7.81
N ASP A 136 5.04 15.29 7.49
CA ASP A 136 6.08 15.99 8.25
C ASP A 136 5.62 16.32 9.68
N PHE A 137 4.39 16.80 9.84
CA PHE A 137 3.83 17.12 11.16
C PHE A 137 3.70 15.88 12.06
N CYS A 138 3.38 14.73 11.46
CA CYS A 138 3.23 13.46 12.16
C CYS A 138 4.54 12.66 12.30
N ASP A 139 5.67 13.16 11.76
CA ASP A 139 6.97 12.46 11.70
C ASP A 139 6.88 11.06 11.04
N LEU A 140 6.18 11.00 9.91
CA LEU A 140 5.96 9.79 9.11
C LEU A 140 6.86 9.74 7.87
N SER A 141 6.97 8.59 7.23
CA SER A 141 7.80 8.43 6.03
C SER A 141 7.24 9.21 4.84
N HIS A 142 8.09 9.98 4.16
CA HIS A 142 7.75 10.63 2.89
C HIS A 142 7.33 9.65 1.80
N GLU A 143 7.79 8.39 1.90
CA GLU A 143 7.39 7.30 1.03
C GLU A 143 5.87 7.05 1.05
N THR A 144 5.23 7.30 2.18
CA THR A 144 3.78 7.17 2.37
C THR A 144 3.00 8.13 1.49
N VAL A 145 3.52 9.33 1.22
CA VAL A 145 2.92 10.25 0.22
C VAL A 145 3.02 9.65 -1.17
N ALA A 146 4.19 9.11 -1.56
CA ALA A 146 4.35 8.50 -2.88
C ALA A 146 3.37 7.35 -3.12
N ILE A 147 3.13 6.52 -2.09
CA ILE A 147 2.14 5.45 -2.11
C ILE A 147 0.72 6.02 -2.26
N ALA A 148 0.35 6.99 -1.43
CA ALA A 148 -0.97 7.63 -1.48
C ALA A 148 -1.26 8.25 -2.86
N MET A 149 -0.28 8.95 -3.44
CA MET A 149 -0.46 9.58 -4.74
C MET A 149 -0.55 8.56 -5.88
N ASN A 150 0.15 7.42 -5.80
CA ASN A 150 -0.01 6.34 -6.77
C ASN A 150 -1.42 5.72 -6.70
N ILE A 151 -1.95 5.51 -5.49
CA ILE A 151 -3.33 5.01 -5.31
C ILE A 151 -4.32 6.01 -5.90
N LEU A 152 -4.17 7.31 -5.58
CA LEU A 152 -5.03 8.37 -6.10
C LEU A 152 -5.02 8.39 -7.62
N ASP A 153 -3.83 8.41 -8.23
CA ASP A 153 -3.72 8.49 -9.69
C ASP A 153 -4.36 7.30 -10.39
N ARG A 154 -4.16 6.09 -9.86
CA ARG A 154 -4.80 4.89 -10.40
C ARG A 154 -6.31 4.93 -10.23
N PHE A 155 -6.80 5.43 -9.10
CA PHE A 155 -8.23 5.65 -8.87
C PHE A 155 -8.81 6.63 -9.89
N MET A 156 -8.15 7.77 -10.12
CA MET A 156 -8.59 8.80 -11.08
C MET A 156 -8.65 8.29 -12.52
N MET A 157 -7.91 7.24 -12.86
CA MET A 157 -7.96 6.60 -14.18
C MET A 157 -9.12 5.62 -14.37
N THR A 158 -9.82 5.25 -13.30
CA THR A 158 -10.90 4.27 -13.38
C THR A 158 -12.18 4.91 -13.94
N SER A 159 -13.04 4.09 -14.55
CA SER A 159 -14.33 4.53 -15.09
C SER A 159 -15.47 4.46 -14.06
N VAL A 160 -15.15 4.39 -12.77
CA VAL A 160 -16.18 4.37 -11.72
C VAL A 160 -16.74 5.79 -11.55
N ASN A 161 -18.04 5.90 -11.27
CA ASN A 161 -18.74 7.18 -11.20
C ASN A 161 -18.09 8.17 -10.20
N THR A 162 -17.59 7.67 -9.07
CA THR A 162 -16.90 8.47 -8.05
C THR A 162 -15.57 9.05 -8.55
N ALA A 163 -14.82 8.32 -9.38
CA ALA A 163 -13.59 8.83 -9.99
C ALA A 163 -13.90 9.90 -11.04
N GLN A 164 -14.93 9.70 -11.86
CA GLN A 164 -15.40 10.71 -12.83
C GLN A 164 -15.87 11.99 -12.10
N GLN A 165 -16.64 11.83 -11.03
CA GLN A 165 -17.04 12.96 -10.19
C GLN A 165 -15.82 13.68 -9.57
N ALA A 166 -14.78 12.95 -9.16
CA ALA A 166 -13.54 13.55 -8.66
C ALA A 166 -12.77 14.34 -9.73
N GLN A 167 -12.89 13.97 -11.02
CA GLN A 167 -12.29 14.74 -12.11
C GLN A 167 -12.99 16.10 -12.29
N ASP A 168 -14.32 16.13 -12.11
CA ASP A 168 -15.14 17.34 -12.33
C ASP A 168 -15.34 18.18 -11.06
N ASN A 169 -15.08 17.63 -9.87
CA ASN A 169 -15.37 18.26 -8.59
C ASN A 169 -14.15 18.27 -7.65
N GLN A 170 -13.68 19.48 -7.32
CA GLN A 170 -12.59 19.70 -6.36
C GLN A 170 -12.81 19.01 -5.02
N GLY A 171 -14.00 19.13 -4.43
CA GLY A 171 -14.29 18.58 -3.12
C GLY A 171 -14.21 17.05 -3.12
N THR A 172 -14.69 16.41 -4.18
CA THR A 172 -14.58 14.96 -4.36
C THR A 172 -13.12 14.52 -4.59
N TYR A 173 -12.33 15.29 -5.37
CA TYR A 173 -10.90 15.05 -5.52
C TYR A 173 -10.15 15.12 -4.19
N GLN A 174 -10.40 16.16 -3.41
CA GLN A 174 -9.77 16.39 -2.12
C GLN A 174 -10.11 15.27 -1.13
N LEU A 175 -11.37 14.83 -1.09
CA LEU A 175 -11.80 13.69 -0.28
C LEU A 175 -11.11 12.39 -0.72
N ALA A 176 -10.99 12.15 -2.02
CA ALA A 176 -10.29 10.99 -2.55
C ALA A 176 -8.80 11.01 -2.16
N ALA A 177 -8.13 12.15 -2.31
CA ALA A 177 -6.73 12.31 -1.90
C ALA A 177 -6.52 12.12 -0.39
N LEU A 178 -7.45 12.64 0.44
CA LEU A 178 -7.46 12.43 1.89
C LEU A 178 -7.60 10.94 2.25
N ALA A 179 -8.54 10.23 1.61
CA ALA A 179 -8.77 8.81 1.81
C ALA A 179 -7.56 7.96 1.33
N CYS A 180 -6.92 8.32 0.22
CA CYS A 180 -5.68 7.66 -0.22
C CYS A 180 -4.54 7.83 0.79
N LEU A 181 -4.38 9.02 1.38
CA LEU A 181 -3.38 9.26 2.42
C LEU A 181 -3.68 8.46 3.69
N TYR A 182 -4.95 8.44 4.11
CA TYR A 182 -5.42 7.64 5.24
C TYR A 182 -5.07 6.16 5.07
N MET A 183 -5.41 5.59 3.91
CA MET A 183 -5.11 4.21 3.57
C MET A 183 -3.60 3.93 3.58
N ALA A 184 -2.79 4.84 3.02
CA ALA A 184 -1.34 4.67 2.97
C ALA A 184 -0.74 4.63 4.38
N VAL A 185 -1.14 5.56 5.26
CA VAL A 185 -0.69 5.57 6.66
C VAL A 185 -1.11 4.30 7.38
N LYS A 186 -2.39 3.91 7.23
CA LYS A 186 -2.96 2.71 7.87
C LYS A 186 -2.24 1.41 7.51
N VAL A 187 -1.65 1.33 6.32
CA VAL A 187 -0.98 0.11 5.81
C VAL A 187 0.54 0.15 6.01
N HIS A 188 1.18 1.31 5.85
CA HIS A 188 2.63 1.42 5.73
C HIS A 188 3.32 2.09 6.91
N GLU A 189 2.56 2.70 7.82
CA GLU A 189 3.11 3.34 9.01
C GLU A 189 2.74 2.57 10.28
N PRO A 190 3.60 2.61 11.31
CA PRO A 190 3.27 2.05 12.62
C PRO A 190 2.21 2.86 13.38
N LEU A 191 1.85 4.04 12.86
CA LEU A 191 0.87 4.95 13.46
C LEU A 191 -0.58 4.56 13.08
N SER A 192 -1.47 4.53 14.07
CA SER A 192 -2.91 4.46 13.83
C SER A 192 -3.50 5.88 13.77
N LEU A 193 -3.67 6.42 12.56
CA LEU A 193 -4.52 7.61 12.36
C LEU A 193 -5.98 7.18 12.42
N THR A 194 -6.78 7.81 13.29
CA THR A 194 -8.22 7.58 13.29
C THR A 194 -8.92 8.50 12.27
N PRO A 195 -10.04 8.07 11.68
CA PRO A 195 -10.84 8.92 10.79
C PRO A 195 -11.25 10.26 11.44
N THR A 196 -11.41 10.28 12.77
CA THR A 196 -11.69 11.50 13.54
C THR A 196 -10.60 12.55 13.36
N ILE A 197 -9.32 12.15 13.46
CA ILE A 197 -8.18 13.06 13.29
C ILE A 197 -8.18 13.65 11.87
N LEU A 198 -8.52 12.85 10.86
CA LEU A 198 -8.57 13.33 9.48
C LEU A 198 -9.76 14.27 9.23
N SER A 199 -10.91 14.00 9.84
CA SER A 199 -12.05 14.92 9.83
C SER A 199 -11.66 16.27 10.44
N ASP A 200 -10.98 16.26 11.59
CA ASP A 200 -10.47 17.46 12.26
C ASP A 200 -9.42 18.20 11.41
N LEU A 201 -8.49 17.47 10.78
CA LEU A 201 -7.48 18.04 9.87
C LEU A 201 -8.09 18.62 8.59
N SER A 202 -9.25 18.11 8.17
CA SER A 202 -10.07 18.69 7.12
C SER A 202 -10.93 19.88 7.58
N GLN A 203 -10.74 20.34 8.83
CA GLN A 203 -11.55 21.39 9.48
C GLN A 203 -13.05 21.05 9.51
N GLY A 204 -13.39 19.76 9.60
CA GLY A 204 -14.76 19.27 9.57
C GLY A 204 -15.43 19.33 8.19
N THR A 205 -14.67 19.55 7.11
CA THR A 205 -15.20 19.57 5.74
C THR A 205 -15.76 18.20 5.34
N TYR A 206 -15.14 17.13 5.82
CA TYR A 206 -15.55 15.75 5.55
C TYR A 206 -15.88 15.03 6.85
N SER A 207 -17.02 14.35 6.88
CA SER A 207 -17.39 13.49 8.01
C SER A 207 -16.58 12.18 7.98
N ILE A 208 -16.56 11.49 9.11
CA ILE A 208 -15.96 10.14 9.21
C ILE A 208 -16.57 9.20 8.17
N MET A 209 -17.90 9.26 7.99
CA MET A 209 -18.60 8.41 7.02
C MET A 209 -18.18 8.71 5.58
N ASP A 210 -17.95 9.99 5.25
CA ASP A 210 -17.48 10.37 3.90
C ASP A 210 -16.10 9.78 3.61
N ILE A 211 -15.22 9.78 4.60
CA ILE A 211 -13.86 9.22 4.49
C ILE A 211 -13.91 7.70 4.35
N GLU A 212 -14.70 7.01 5.17
CA GLU A 212 -14.84 5.55 5.14
C GLU A 212 -15.50 5.05 3.84
N GLU A 213 -16.54 5.74 3.36
CA GLU A 213 -17.17 5.42 2.08
C GLU A 213 -16.19 5.63 0.93
N MET A 214 -15.45 6.75 0.92
CA MET A 214 -14.44 7.01 -0.10
C MET A 214 -13.30 5.97 -0.06
N GLU A 215 -12.84 5.57 1.13
CA GLU A 215 -11.87 4.47 1.30
C GLU A 215 -12.36 3.19 0.60
N LEU A 216 -13.61 2.78 0.86
CA LEU A 216 -14.18 1.57 0.28
C LEU A 216 -14.30 1.67 -1.26
N GLN A 217 -14.78 2.80 -1.77
CA GLN A 217 -14.91 3.04 -3.21
C GLN A 217 -13.54 2.97 -3.91
N ILE A 218 -12.51 3.58 -3.33
CA ILE A 218 -11.15 3.54 -3.84
C ILE A 218 -10.61 2.11 -3.81
N LEU A 219 -10.74 1.39 -2.69
CA LEU A 219 -10.26 0.01 -2.55
C LEU A 219 -10.86 -0.92 -3.61
N MET A 220 -12.16 -0.80 -3.87
CA MET A 220 -12.84 -1.57 -4.90
C MET A 220 -12.34 -1.20 -6.29
N ALA A 221 -12.23 0.11 -6.59
CA ALA A 221 -11.76 0.60 -7.88
C ALA A 221 -10.32 0.18 -8.21
N VAL A 222 -9.41 0.22 -7.22
CA VAL A 222 -8.02 -0.20 -7.40
C VAL A 222 -7.79 -1.70 -7.14
N GLN A 223 -8.86 -2.48 -6.92
CA GLN A 223 -8.83 -3.92 -6.68
C GLN A 223 -7.90 -4.32 -5.52
N TRP A 224 -7.94 -3.57 -4.42
CA TRP A 224 -7.13 -3.81 -3.21
C TRP A 224 -5.61 -3.74 -3.43
N ARG A 225 -5.15 -3.26 -4.60
CA ARG A 225 -3.73 -3.09 -4.91
C ARG A 225 -3.22 -1.79 -4.31
N VAL A 226 -2.85 -1.80 -3.03
CA VAL A 226 -2.43 -0.63 -2.24
C VAL A 226 -0.95 -0.62 -1.85
N ASN A 227 -0.16 -1.53 -2.41
CA ASN A 227 1.29 -1.62 -2.16
C ASN A 227 2.07 -1.47 -3.48
N PRO A 228 2.12 -0.23 -4.01
CA PRO A 228 2.89 0.08 -5.21
C PRO A 228 4.39 0.02 -4.93
N PRO A 229 5.21 -0.39 -5.91
CA PRO A 229 6.64 -0.13 -5.85
C PRO A 229 6.87 1.40 -5.82
N THR A 230 7.82 1.85 -5.00
CA THR A 230 8.20 3.26 -4.90
C THR A 230 9.62 3.46 -5.44
N ALA A 231 9.90 4.67 -5.93
CA ALA A 231 11.25 5.03 -6.34
C ALA A 231 12.25 4.97 -5.17
N LEU A 232 11.83 5.35 -3.96
CA LEU A 232 12.70 5.32 -2.78
C LEU A 232 13.08 3.88 -2.41
N TYR A 233 12.11 2.96 -2.40
CA TYR A 233 12.39 1.55 -2.15
C TYR A 233 13.31 0.97 -3.23
N TYR A 234 13.10 1.34 -4.49
CA TYR A 234 13.95 0.90 -5.61
C TYR A 234 15.41 1.33 -5.39
N VAL A 235 15.63 2.61 -5.08
CA VAL A 235 16.97 3.15 -4.80
C VAL A 235 17.61 2.45 -3.61
N ARG A 236 16.86 2.15 -2.53
CA ARG A 236 17.39 1.38 -1.39
C ARG A 236 17.89 -0.01 -1.82
N GLN A 237 17.14 -0.70 -2.67
CA GLN A 237 17.56 -2.01 -3.19
C GLN A 237 18.81 -1.89 -4.09
N CYS A 238 18.92 -0.84 -4.91
CA CYS A 238 20.14 -0.60 -5.69
C CYS A 238 21.36 -0.33 -4.80
N LEU A 239 21.20 0.47 -3.74
CA LEU A 239 22.28 0.73 -2.78
C LEU A 239 22.70 -0.56 -2.06
N GLU A 240 21.74 -1.41 -1.69
CA GLU A 240 22.03 -2.71 -1.09
C GLU A 240 22.89 -3.59 -2.03
N LEU A 241 22.57 -3.66 -3.32
CA LEU A 241 23.41 -4.40 -4.29
C LEU A 241 24.84 -3.86 -4.35
N LEU A 242 25.01 -2.54 -4.32
CA LEU A 242 26.34 -1.92 -4.32
C LEU A 242 27.11 -2.32 -3.05
N THR A 243 26.49 -2.26 -1.88
CA THR A 243 27.15 -2.66 -0.61
C THR A 243 27.52 -4.14 -0.56
N LEU A 244 26.71 -5.02 -1.16
CA LEU A 244 26.99 -6.46 -1.22
C LEU A 244 28.10 -6.79 -2.22
N SER A 245 28.26 -5.97 -3.27
CA SER A 245 29.34 -6.11 -4.23
C SER A 245 30.70 -5.66 -3.69
N SER A 246 30.74 -4.60 -2.88
CA SER A 246 31.99 -4.09 -2.29
C SER A 246 32.55 -4.96 -1.16
N GLY A 247 31.70 -5.70 -0.44
CA GLY A 247 32.13 -6.57 0.66
C GLY A 247 32.97 -7.80 0.25
N HIS A 248 33.15 -8.06 -1.05
CA HIS A 248 34.03 -9.13 -1.54
C HIS A 248 35.51 -8.71 -1.61
N GLU A 249 35.84 -7.42 -1.62
CA GLU A 249 37.22 -6.97 -1.86
C GLU A 249 38.09 -6.85 -0.59
N GLU A 250 37.49 -6.82 0.61
CA GLU A 250 38.23 -6.64 1.87
C GLU A 250 38.67 -7.95 2.55
N GLU A 251 38.19 -9.13 2.13
CA GLU A 251 38.60 -10.43 2.69
C GLU A 251 39.82 -11.07 1.97
N GLU A 252 40.35 -10.45 0.91
CA GLU A 252 41.49 -10.97 0.12
C GLU A 252 42.86 -10.31 0.42
N GLN A 253 42.99 -9.48 1.47
CA GLN A 253 44.27 -8.87 1.90
C GLN A 253 44.70 -9.33 3.29
#